data_AF-M3I0N8-F1
#
_entry.id   AF-M3I0N8-F1
#
_cell.length_a   1.000
_cell.length_b   1.000
_cell.length_c   1.000
_cell.angle_alpha   90.00
_cell.angle_beta   90.00
_cell.angle_gamma   90.00
#
_symmetry.space_group_name_H-M   'P 1'
#
loop_
_entity.id
_entity.type
_entity.pdbx_description
1 polymer ?
#
loop_
_entity_poly.entity_id
_entity_poly.type
_entity_poly.pdbx_seq_one_letter_code
_entity_poly.pdbx_strand_id
1 'polypeptide(L)'
;FDVVEPSNLNRQQYFVRHIGMKKTDALKELIAEVNPFVEVVTHDVTLTAANVAEIFAPCSIICEAFDNVAGKAMMVNEAGASLRDKKIVGASGMAGYFSSNLIKTVKFARNVYLCGDLQNAAGVGQGLMAARVAICANHQANLAIRLLMGLDEV
;
A
#
# COMPACT_ATOMS: atom_id res chain seq x y z
N PHE A 1 -2.49 14.52 -1.27
CA PHE A 1 -3.79 14.93 -1.83
C PHE A 1 -4.81 13.94 -1.29
N ASP A 2 -6.10 14.12 -1.56
CA ASP A 2 -7.20 13.31 -1.00
C ASP A 2 -7.47 13.54 0.50
N VAL A 3 -8.74 13.47 0.89
CA VAL A 3 -9.22 13.74 2.25
C VAL A 3 -10.03 12.55 2.76
N VAL A 4 -10.08 12.38 4.07
CA VAL A 4 -10.86 11.29 4.68
C VAL A 4 -12.35 11.57 4.49
N GLU A 5 -13.04 10.65 3.83
CA GLU A 5 -14.49 10.70 3.62
C GLU A 5 -15.22 9.65 4.49
N PRO A 6 -16.51 9.85 4.81
CA PRO A 6 -17.30 8.85 5.54
C PRO A 6 -17.28 7.46 4.89
N SER A 7 -17.26 7.42 3.55
CA SER A 7 -17.21 6.18 2.75
C SER A 7 -15.92 5.37 2.92
N ASN A 8 -14.87 5.95 3.51
CA ASN A 8 -13.57 5.32 3.69
C ASN A 8 -13.51 4.49 4.98
N LEU A 9 -14.29 4.87 5.99
CA LEU A 9 -14.24 4.31 7.34
C LEU A 9 -14.53 2.80 7.41
N ASN A 10 -15.20 2.25 6.40
CA ASN A 10 -15.54 0.83 6.36
C ASN A 10 -14.35 -0.10 6.06
N ARG A 11 -13.18 0.44 5.68
CA ARG A 11 -12.02 -0.36 5.24
C ARG A 11 -10.66 0.31 5.34
N GLN A 12 -10.61 1.63 5.54
CA GLN A 12 -9.38 2.38 5.74
C GLN A 12 -9.26 2.70 7.23
N GLN A 13 -8.03 2.68 7.75
CA GLN A 13 -7.75 2.91 9.17
C GLN A 13 -7.85 4.40 9.51
N TYR A 14 -9.07 4.93 9.52
CA TYR A 14 -9.39 6.28 9.99
C TYR A 14 -10.57 6.22 10.96
N PHE A 15 -10.72 7.27 11.76
CA PHE A 15 -11.83 7.42 12.69
C PHE A 15 -12.73 8.58 12.26
N VAL A 16 -13.94 8.66 12.83
CA VAL A 16 -14.90 9.75 12.55
C VAL A 16 -14.28 11.13 12.75
N ARG A 17 -13.40 11.29 13.75
CA ARG A 17 -12.68 12.55 14.02
C ARG A 17 -11.77 13.01 12.88
N HIS A 18 -11.36 12.11 11.99
CA HIS A 18 -10.47 12.43 10.88
C HIS A 18 -11.20 12.89 9.62
N ILE A 19 -12.55 12.81 9.57
CA ILE A 19 -13.32 13.21 8.38
C ILE A 19 -12.97 14.67 8.01
N GLY A 20 -12.62 14.89 6.74
CA GLY A 20 -12.22 16.19 6.21
C GLY A 20 -10.72 16.50 6.34
N MET A 21 -9.96 15.74 7.13
CA MET A 21 -8.50 15.85 7.16
C MET A 21 -7.86 15.27 5.90
N LYS A 22 -6.70 15.78 5.51
CA LYS A 22 -5.84 15.12 4.53
C LYS A 22 -5.51 13.71 5.00
N LYS A 23 -5.62 12.73 4.11
CA LYS A 23 -5.34 11.32 4.45
C LYS A 23 -3.93 11.12 5.01
N THR A 24 -2.95 11.83 4.44
CA THR A 24 -1.56 11.82 4.91
C THR A 24 -1.42 12.30 6.35
N ASP A 25 -2.13 13.37 6.71
CA ASP A 25 -2.01 13.99 8.03
C ASP A 25 -2.74 13.15 9.08
N ALA A 26 -3.94 12.65 8.74
CA ALA A 26 -4.67 11.72 9.60
C ALA A 26 -3.88 10.44 9.88
N LEU A 27 -3.18 9.88 8.88
CA LEU A 27 -2.34 8.70 9.08
C LEU A 27 -1.09 9.00 9.91
N LYS A 28 -0.49 10.18 9.75
CA LYS A 28 0.63 10.63 10.57
C LYS A 28 0.23 10.77 12.04
N GLU A 29 -0.94 11.36 12.31
CA GLU A 29 -1.51 11.45 13.67
C GLU A 29 -1.69 10.05 14.28
N LEU A 30 -2.30 9.13 13.54
CA LEU A 30 -2.48 7.75 13.98
C LEU A 30 -1.18 7.00 14.27
N ILE A 31 -0.17 7.14 13.41
CA ILE A 31 1.13 6.51 13.63
C ILE A 31 1.79 7.08 14.89
N ALA A 32 1.69 8.39 15.12
CA ALA A 32 2.24 9.02 16.32
C ALA A 32 1.53 8.57 17.61
N GLU A 33 0.22 8.32 17.57
CA GLU A 33 -0.53 7.70 18.69
C GLU A 33 -0.04 6.28 19.00
N VAL A 34 0.38 5.52 17.97
CA VAL A 34 0.85 4.13 18.13
C VAL A 34 2.32 4.06 18.56
N ASN A 35 3.19 4.83 17.90
CA ASN A 35 4.61 4.87 18.18
C ASN A 35 5.17 6.27 17.90
N PRO A 36 5.36 7.12 18.92
CA PRO A 36 5.84 8.49 18.73
C PRO A 36 7.35 8.56 18.41
N PHE A 37 8.07 7.44 18.43
CA PHE A 37 9.52 7.40 18.21
C PHE A 37 9.91 7.18 16.74
N VAL A 38 8.95 6.99 15.85
CA VAL A 38 9.23 6.89 14.41
C VAL A 38 9.10 8.25 13.72
N GLU A 39 9.97 8.50 12.76
CA GLU A 39 9.85 9.66 11.88
C GLU A 39 8.82 9.37 10.78
N VAL A 40 7.84 10.26 10.64
CA VAL A 40 6.82 10.18 9.59
C VAL A 40 6.87 11.44 8.74
N VAL A 41 7.38 11.27 7.51
CA VAL A 41 7.40 12.29 6.47
C VAL A 41 6.19 12.09 5.56
N THR A 42 5.37 13.13 5.41
CA THR A 42 4.18 13.13 4.55
C THR A 42 4.42 13.99 3.31
N HIS A 43 3.88 13.55 2.17
CA HIS A 43 3.90 14.31 0.94
C HIS A 43 2.46 14.53 0.43
N ASP A 44 1.94 15.76 0.54
CA ASP A 44 0.64 16.14 -0.06
C ASP A 44 0.81 16.44 -1.57
N VAL A 45 1.25 15.43 -2.33
CA VAL A 45 1.54 15.57 -3.78
C VAL A 45 1.00 14.39 -4.57
N THR A 46 0.53 14.64 -5.79
CA THR A 46 0.15 13.56 -6.71
C THR A 46 1.40 12.94 -7.32
N LEU A 47 1.55 11.63 -7.17
CA LEU A 47 2.64 10.89 -7.80
C LEU A 47 2.45 10.84 -9.32
N THR A 48 3.53 11.15 -10.03
CA THR A 48 3.63 11.13 -11.48
C THR A 48 4.97 10.52 -11.87
N ALA A 49 5.13 10.09 -13.12
CA ALA A 49 6.41 9.57 -13.61
C ALA A 49 7.58 10.54 -13.37
N ALA A 50 7.32 11.85 -13.36
CA ALA A 50 8.34 12.87 -13.18
C ALA A 50 8.86 13.00 -11.73
N ASN A 51 8.11 12.57 -10.71
CA ASN A 51 8.47 12.78 -9.30
C ASN A 51 8.68 11.50 -8.48
N VAL A 52 8.30 10.32 -9.00
CA VAL A 52 8.46 9.04 -8.31
C VAL A 52 9.92 8.77 -7.94
N ALA A 53 10.84 8.97 -8.87
CA ALA A 53 12.26 8.70 -8.63
C ALA A 53 12.81 9.54 -7.47
N GLU A 54 12.53 10.84 -7.47
CA GLU A 54 12.99 11.78 -6.44
C GLU A 54 12.38 11.47 -5.07
N ILE A 55 11.05 11.29 -5.01
CA ILE A 55 10.33 11.07 -3.75
C ILE A 55 10.74 9.77 -3.08
N PHE A 56 10.95 8.70 -3.85
CA PHE A 56 11.29 7.38 -3.31
C PHE A 56 12.79 7.10 -3.24
N ALA A 57 13.65 8.02 -3.72
CA ALA A 57 15.11 7.91 -3.62
C ALA A 57 15.63 7.54 -2.22
N PRO A 58 15.13 8.11 -1.10
CA PRO A 58 15.62 7.76 0.23
C PRO A 58 15.08 6.43 0.77
N CYS A 59 14.11 5.80 0.10
CA CYS A 59 13.47 4.58 0.61
C CYS A 59 14.28 3.32 0.26
N SER A 60 14.29 2.33 1.16
CA SER A 60 14.81 0.98 0.88
C SER A 60 13.74 0.06 0.28
N ILE A 61 12.49 0.25 0.72
CA ILE A 61 11.33 -0.52 0.32
C ILE A 61 10.20 0.45 -0.04
N ILE A 62 9.49 0.14 -1.11
CA ILE A 62 8.33 0.88 -1.59
C ILE A 62 7.11 -0.02 -1.49
N CYS A 63 6.14 0.36 -0.67
CA CYS A 63 4.84 -0.29 -0.63
C CYS A 63 3.89 0.41 -1.60
N GLU A 64 3.45 -0.32 -2.63
CA GLU A 64 2.50 0.19 -3.63
C GLU A 64 1.06 -0.16 -3.19
N ALA A 65 0.20 0.86 -3.13
CA ALA A 65 -1.18 0.73 -2.65
C ALA A 65 -2.16 1.64 -3.43
N PHE A 66 -1.93 1.84 -4.73
CA PHE A 66 -2.87 2.58 -5.58
C PHE A 66 -4.16 1.78 -5.79
N ASP A 67 -5.27 2.50 -5.83
CA ASP A 67 -6.60 1.94 -6.07
C ASP A 67 -6.88 1.67 -7.55
N ASN A 68 -6.18 2.36 -8.45
CA ASN A 68 -6.40 2.31 -9.89
C ASN A 68 -5.24 1.69 -10.66
N VAL A 69 -5.57 1.03 -11.76
CA VAL A 69 -4.63 0.28 -12.60
C VAL A 69 -3.57 1.19 -13.20
N ALA A 70 -3.93 2.41 -13.60
CA ALA A 70 -3.01 3.35 -14.23
C ALA A 70 -1.90 3.82 -13.28
N GLY A 71 -2.24 4.19 -12.04
CA GLY A 71 -1.29 4.57 -11.01
C GLY A 71 -0.35 3.43 -10.63
N LYS A 72 -0.90 2.21 -10.53
CA LYS A 72 -0.09 1.00 -10.29
C LYS A 72 0.90 0.74 -11.42
N ALA A 73 0.44 0.77 -12.67
CA ALA A 73 1.30 0.58 -13.83
C ALA A 73 2.39 1.66 -13.92
N MET A 74 2.03 2.93 -13.68
CA MET A 74 2.97 4.04 -13.62
C MET A 74 4.04 3.81 -12.56
N MET A 75 3.63 3.46 -11.34
CA MET A 75 4.55 3.24 -10.22
C MET A 75 5.52 2.09 -10.48
N VAL A 76 5.02 0.95 -10.96
CA VAL A 76 5.86 -0.23 -11.24
C VAL A 76 6.83 0.04 -12.39
N ASN A 77 6.38 0.72 -13.45
CA ASN A 77 7.23 1.04 -14.60
C ASN A 77 8.33 2.03 -14.23
N GLU A 78 7.97 3.13 -13.56
CA GLU A 78 8.93 4.17 -13.20
C GLU A 78 9.92 3.65 -12.15
N ALA A 79 9.44 3.06 -11.06
CA ALA A 79 10.33 2.50 -10.05
C ALA A 79 11.21 1.36 -10.60
N GLY A 80 10.68 0.53 -11.52
CA GLY A 80 11.48 -0.49 -12.21
C GLY A 80 12.58 0.08 -13.11
N ALA A 81 12.39 1.28 -13.66
CA ALA A 81 13.35 1.97 -14.50
C ALA A 81 14.42 2.71 -13.69
N SER A 82 14.00 3.54 -12.73
CA SER A 82 14.83 4.51 -12.02
C SER A 82 15.25 4.09 -10.60
N LEU A 83 14.61 3.06 -10.01
CA LEU A 83 14.82 2.64 -8.61
C LEU A 83 15.14 1.15 -8.50
N ARG A 84 16.02 0.66 -9.39
CA ARG A 84 16.33 -0.78 -9.59
C ARG A 84 16.90 -1.48 -8.37
N ASP A 85 17.52 -0.73 -7.47
CA ASP A 85 18.08 -1.19 -6.19
C ASP A 85 17.02 -1.39 -5.10
N LYS A 86 15.82 -0.82 -5.28
CA LYS A 86 14.74 -0.83 -4.29
C LYS A 86 13.84 -2.05 -4.43
N LYS A 87 13.26 -2.49 -3.32
CA LYS A 87 12.23 -3.53 -3.31
C LYS A 87 10.85 -2.90 -3.40
N ILE A 88 9.99 -3.45 -4.25
CA ILE A 88 8.60 -3.00 -4.44
C ILE A 88 7.66 -4.08 -3.93
N VAL A 89 6.74 -3.71 -3.04
CA VAL A 89 5.74 -4.60 -2.46
C VAL A 89 4.36 -4.06 -2.81
N GLY A 90 3.75 -4.60 -3.86
CA GLY A 90 2.43 -4.23 -4.32
C GLY A 90 1.32 -5.12 -3.77
N ALA A 91 0.09 -4.72 -4.06
CA ALA A 91 -1.10 -5.44 -3.62
C ALA A 91 -2.05 -5.70 -4.79
N SER A 92 -2.64 -6.88 -4.92
CA SER A 92 -3.60 -7.18 -5.99
C SER A 92 -4.57 -8.29 -5.63
N GLY A 93 -5.87 -8.05 -5.80
CA GLY A 93 -6.91 -9.04 -5.54
C GLY A 93 -7.20 -9.22 -4.06
N MET A 94 -8.12 -8.42 -3.51
CA MET A 94 -8.50 -8.46 -2.10
C MET A 94 -9.95 -8.04 -1.85
N ALA A 95 -10.75 -7.88 -2.91
CA ALA A 95 -12.14 -7.50 -2.78
C ALA A 95 -13.02 -8.68 -2.40
N GLY A 96 -14.25 -8.40 -1.97
CA GLY A 96 -15.24 -9.41 -1.61
C GLY A 96 -14.98 -10.10 -0.28
N TYR A 97 -15.71 -11.18 -0.06
CA TYR A 97 -15.79 -11.95 1.18
C TYR A 97 -15.21 -13.38 1.03
N PHE A 98 -14.40 -13.60 0.00
CA PHE A 98 -13.75 -14.88 -0.25
C PHE A 98 -12.80 -15.27 0.90
N SER A 99 -12.41 -16.55 0.92
CA SER A 99 -11.50 -17.08 1.92
C SER A 99 -10.23 -16.24 2.03
N SER A 100 -9.92 -15.84 3.27
CA SER A 100 -8.70 -15.10 3.59
C SER A 100 -7.43 -15.88 3.23
N ASN A 101 -7.48 -17.21 3.23
CA ASN A 101 -6.35 -18.07 2.91
C ASN A 101 -5.93 -18.00 1.42
N LEU A 102 -6.75 -17.35 0.58
CA LEU A 102 -6.38 -17.06 -0.81
C LEU A 102 -5.40 -15.88 -0.92
N ILE A 103 -5.35 -15.00 0.09
CA ILE A 103 -4.37 -13.93 0.14
C ILE A 103 -3.01 -14.54 0.42
N LYS A 104 -2.10 -14.42 -0.55
CA LYS A 104 -0.74 -14.93 -0.45
C LYS A 104 0.25 -13.85 -0.87
N THR A 105 1.51 -14.08 -0.55
CA THR A 105 2.62 -13.28 -1.06
C THR A 105 3.33 -14.07 -2.15
N VAL A 106 3.59 -13.42 -3.28
CA VAL A 106 4.34 -14.02 -4.39
C VAL A 106 5.47 -13.10 -4.82
N LYS A 107 6.59 -13.69 -5.24
CA LYS A 107 7.70 -12.98 -5.87
C LYS A 107 7.40 -12.89 -7.36
N PHE A 108 6.95 -11.72 -7.81
CA PHE A 108 6.51 -11.49 -9.18
C PHE A 108 7.70 -11.26 -10.13
N ALA A 109 8.72 -10.55 -9.64
CA ALA A 109 9.99 -10.35 -10.34
C ALA A 109 11.14 -10.23 -9.32
N ARG A 110 12.38 -10.05 -9.80
CA ARG A 110 13.59 -9.99 -8.95
C ARG A 110 13.42 -9.09 -7.70
N ASN A 111 12.84 -7.90 -7.88
CA ASN A 111 12.65 -6.92 -6.82
C ASN A 111 11.18 -6.51 -6.64
N VAL A 112 10.23 -7.27 -7.20
CA VAL A 112 8.80 -6.96 -7.14
C VAL A 112 8.04 -8.12 -6.53
N TYR A 113 7.28 -7.80 -5.49
CA TYR A 113 6.45 -8.73 -4.75
C TYR A 113 4.99 -8.28 -4.81
N LEU A 114 4.07 -9.24 -4.80
CA LEU A 114 2.63 -8.97 -4.76
C LEU A 114 2.00 -9.71 -3.59
N CYS A 115 1.19 -9.00 -2.83
CA CYS A 115 0.32 -9.55 -1.80
C CYS A 115 -1.13 -9.54 -2.29
N GLY A 116 -1.85 -10.63 -2.09
CA GLY A 116 -3.26 -10.75 -2.46
C GLY A 116 -3.62 -12.09 -3.10
N ASP A 117 -4.84 -12.20 -3.61
CA ASP A 117 -5.34 -13.40 -4.29
C ASP A 117 -5.19 -13.35 -5.82
N LEU A 118 -4.74 -12.20 -6.35
CA LEU A 118 -4.48 -11.92 -7.76
C LEU A 118 -5.68 -12.10 -8.71
N GLN A 119 -6.90 -12.25 -8.18
CA GLN A 119 -8.09 -12.60 -8.95
C GLN A 119 -9.25 -11.65 -8.67
N ASN A 120 -9.51 -11.31 -7.41
CA ASN A 120 -10.77 -10.67 -7.01
C ASN A 120 -10.62 -9.15 -6.88
N ALA A 121 -10.96 -8.45 -7.95
CA ALA A 121 -11.08 -6.99 -7.98
C ALA A 121 -12.43 -6.51 -7.40
N ALA A 122 -12.47 -5.23 -7.03
CA ALA A 122 -13.70 -4.60 -6.55
C ALA A 122 -14.69 -4.41 -7.70
N GLY A 123 -15.98 -4.63 -7.43
CA GLY A 123 -17.06 -4.50 -8.41
C GLY A 123 -18.42 -4.37 -7.76
N VAL A 124 -19.46 -4.25 -8.58
CA VAL A 124 -20.85 -4.17 -8.10
C VAL A 124 -21.20 -5.45 -7.33
N GLY A 125 -21.67 -5.29 -6.09
CA GLY A 125 -21.94 -6.42 -5.19
C GLY A 125 -20.70 -7.05 -4.53
N GLN A 126 -19.50 -6.60 -4.89
CA GLN A 126 -18.23 -7.14 -4.39
C GLN A 126 -17.25 -6.00 -4.06
N GLY A 127 -17.55 -5.28 -2.97
CA GLY A 127 -16.72 -4.19 -2.49
C GLY A 127 -15.43 -4.64 -1.80
N LEU A 128 -14.57 -3.69 -1.47
CA LEU A 128 -13.41 -3.93 -0.60
C LEU A 128 -13.88 -4.11 0.85
N MET A 129 -13.64 -5.30 1.40
CA MET A 129 -14.01 -5.65 2.78
C MET A 129 -12.82 -5.46 3.72
N ALA A 130 -13.02 -4.76 4.85
CA ALA A 130 -11.96 -4.44 5.81
C ALA A 130 -11.07 -5.64 6.16
N ALA A 131 -11.68 -6.80 6.42
CA ALA A 131 -10.94 -8.01 6.81
C ALA A 131 -9.92 -8.44 5.73
N ARG A 132 -10.32 -8.51 4.46
CA ARG A 132 -9.41 -8.92 3.38
C ARG A 132 -8.39 -7.83 3.05
N VAL A 133 -8.80 -6.56 3.08
CA VAL A 133 -7.90 -5.42 2.91
C VAL A 133 -6.81 -5.43 3.98
N ALA A 134 -7.18 -5.59 5.26
CA ALA A 134 -6.24 -5.63 6.37
C ALA A 134 -5.30 -6.82 6.30
N ILE A 135 -5.79 -8.01 5.91
CA ILE A 135 -4.93 -9.19 5.73
C ILE A 135 -3.90 -8.92 4.63
N CYS A 136 -4.32 -8.39 3.48
CA CYS A 136 -3.38 -8.07 2.41
C CYS A 136 -2.37 -7.00 2.81
N ALA A 137 -2.80 -5.93 3.49
CA ALA A 137 -1.91 -4.89 4.00
C ALA A 137 -0.90 -5.45 5.02
N ASN A 138 -1.33 -6.35 5.90
CA ASN A 138 -0.45 -7.02 6.86
C ASN A 138 0.54 -7.98 6.18
N HIS A 139 0.17 -8.63 5.08
CA HIS A 139 1.12 -9.36 4.24
C HIS A 139 2.20 -8.41 3.68
N GLN A 140 1.83 -7.23 3.16
CA GLN A 140 2.79 -6.24 2.67
C GLN A 140 3.73 -5.76 3.79
N ALA A 141 3.18 -5.40 4.94
CA ALA A 141 3.95 -4.91 6.09
C ALA A 141 4.93 -5.97 6.62
N ASN A 142 4.47 -7.20 6.81
CA ASN A 142 5.33 -8.30 7.28
C ASN A 142 6.43 -8.62 6.26
N LEU A 143 6.10 -8.60 4.95
CA LEU A 143 7.11 -8.80 3.91
C LEU A 143 8.14 -7.68 3.90
N ALA A 144 7.74 -6.42 4.10
CA ALA A 144 8.68 -5.30 4.19
C ALA A 144 9.71 -5.53 5.31
N ILE A 145 9.27 -5.97 6.49
CA ILE A 145 10.17 -6.32 7.60
C ILE A 145 11.12 -7.45 7.19
N ARG A 146 10.61 -8.54 6.61
CA ARG A 146 11.43 -9.65 6.13
C ARG A 146 12.51 -9.20 5.14
N LEU A 147 12.15 -8.35 4.19
CA LEU A 147 13.07 -7.82 3.18
C LEU A 147 14.15 -6.91 3.79
N LEU A 148 13.81 -6.09 4.79
CA LEU A 148 14.80 -5.33 5.56
C LEU A 148 15.81 -6.23 6.28
N MET A 149 15.37 -7.43 6.70
CA MET A 149 16.22 -8.45 7.31
C MET A 149 16.96 -9.33 6.29
N GLY A 150 16.82 -9.08 4.99
CA GLY A 150 17.44 -9.89 3.94
C GLY A 150 16.75 -11.24 3.67
N LEU A 151 15.53 -11.45 4.16
CA LEU A 151 14.74 -12.67 3.96
C LEU A 151 13.82 -12.50 2.74
N ASP A 152 14.31 -12.89 1.55
CA ASP A 152 13.66 -12.58 0.28
C ASP A 152 12.87 -13.74 -0.36
N GLU A 153 12.81 -14.88 0.34
CA GLU A 153 11.96 -16.04 0.06
C GLU A 153 10.53 -15.85 0.59
N VAL A 154 9.55 -16.33 -0.18
CA VAL A 154 8.09 -16.21 0.06
C VAL A 154 7.39 -17.55 -0.05
#